data_AF-A0A5J6WX82-F1
#
_entry.id   AF-A0A5J6WX82-F1
#
_cell.length_a   1.000
_cell.length_b   1.000
_cell.length_c   1.000
_cell.angle_alpha   90.00
_cell.angle_beta   90.00
_cell.angle_gamma   90.00
#
_symmetry.space_group_name_H-M   'P 1'
#
loop_
_entity.id
_entity.type
_entity.pdbx_description
1 polymer ?
#
loop_
_entity_poly.entity_id
_entity_poly.type
_entity_poly.pdbx_seq_one_letter_code
_entity_poly.pdbx_strand_id
1 'polypeptide(L)'
;MRSTSVLSRLHTVNDLNEFDIQLKQCLETRAEALLLDHALDAPQQHLLLAMPSDLPIYVTQEGIWPDSQQVNICSTPPSDATMEGWAPESALLELESWLERGCRHFIAPAAIAPVLRAILNIWSLDPYLARHYQAMLTPLLASATEADLRAIFTARHHADAPRSPWVESYMKLERKLYRAYLDH
;
A
#
# COMPACT_ATOMS: atom_id res chain seq x y z
N MET A 1 -13.41 8.22 -17.05
CA MET A 1 -12.97 8.77 -15.75
C MET A 1 -11.63 8.13 -15.42
N ARG A 2 -10.60 8.89 -15.03
CA ARG A 2 -9.31 8.30 -14.61
C ARG A 2 -9.50 7.68 -13.21
N SER A 3 -9.10 6.42 -13.06
CA SER A 3 -9.16 5.67 -11.80
C SER A 3 -8.25 6.29 -10.75
N THR A 4 -8.64 6.19 -9.47
CA THR A 4 -7.74 6.46 -8.35
C THR A 4 -6.63 5.41 -8.34
N SER A 5 -5.42 5.79 -7.92
CA SER A 5 -4.26 4.91 -7.87
C SER A 5 -3.67 4.76 -6.49
N VAL A 6 -3.07 3.60 -6.27
CA VAL A 6 -2.30 3.31 -5.06
C VAL A 6 -0.90 2.87 -5.48
N LEU A 7 0.09 3.62 -4.99
CA LEU A 7 1.49 3.25 -5.02
C LEU A 7 1.78 2.55 -3.69
N SER A 8 2.26 1.31 -3.77
CA SER A 8 2.50 0.49 -2.59
C SER A 8 3.95 0.64 -2.15
N ARG A 9 4.15 1.21 -0.96
CA ARG A 9 5.45 1.23 -0.31
C ARG A 9 5.75 -0.13 0.28
N LEU A 10 6.86 -0.72 -0.13
CA LEU A 10 7.33 -2.00 0.40
C LEU A 10 7.88 -1.82 1.81
N HIS A 11 7.61 -2.79 2.68
CA HIS A 11 8.13 -2.79 4.04
C HIS A 11 9.54 -3.38 4.05
N THR A 12 10.40 -2.85 4.91
CA THR A 12 11.73 -3.42 5.10
C THR A 12 11.63 -4.80 5.76
N VAL A 13 12.11 -5.82 5.06
CA VAL A 13 12.11 -7.21 5.53
C VAL A 13 13.47 -7.84 5.27
N ASN A 14 13.91 -8.71 6.18
CA ASN A 14 15.18 -9.44 6.06
C ASN A 14 14.98 -10.86 5.54
N ASP A 15 13.74 -11.36 5.52
CA ASP A 15 13.39 -12.68 5.01
C ASP A 15 12.84 -12.57 3.58
N LEU A 16 13.42 -13.36 2.66
CA LEU A 16 12.99 -13.41 1.26
C LEU A 16 11.56 -13.94 1.11
N ASN A 17 11.12 -14.82 2.01
CA ASN A 17 9.75 -15.33 1.96
C ASN A 17 8.73 -14.24 2.33
N GLU A 18 9.03 -13.42 3.34
CA GLU A 18 8.21 -12.24 3.66
C GLU A 18 8.19 -11.22 2.52
N PHE A 19 9.32 -11.03 1.83
CA PHE A 19 9.41 -10.15 0.67
C PHE A 19 8.54 -10.64 -0.49
N ASP A 20 8.63 -11.92 -0.84
CA ASP A 20 7.82 -12.55 -1.89
C ASP A 20 6.31 -12.46 -1.58
N ILE A 21 5.91 -12.70 -0.33
CA ILE A 21 4.52 -12.53 0.13
C ILE A 21 4.04 -11.09 -0.12
N GLN A 22 4.87 -10.11 0.23
CA GLN A 22 4.56 -8.71 0.03
C GLN A 22 4.43 -8.35 -1.46
N LEU A 23 5.32 -8.84 -2.32
CA LEU A 23 5.25 -8.60 -3.77
C LEU A 23 3.99 -9.21 -4.39
N LYS A 24 3.65 -10.45 -4.03
CA LYS A 24 2.42 -11.12 -4.47
C LYS A 24 1.19 -10.31 -4.10
N GLN A 25 1.14 -9.78 -2.88
CA GLN A 25 0.03 -8.94 -2.44
C GLN A 25 -0.08 -7.64 -3.23
N CYS A 26 1.05 -6.99 -3.57
CA CYS A 26 1.02 -5.80 -4.41
C CYS A 26 0.40 -6.11 -5.79
N LEU A 27 0.68 -7.29 -6.35
CA LEU A 27 0.04 -7.74 -7.60
C LEU A 27 -1.46 -8.00 -7.42
N GLU A 28 -1.84 -8.73 -6.38
CA GLU A 28 -3.25 -9.06 -6.09
C GLU A 28 -4.12 -7.82 -5.85
N THR A 29 -3.55 -6.81 -5.19
CA THR A 29 -4.21 -5.52 -4.93
C THR A 29 -4.13 -4.54 -6.09
N ARG A 30 -3.51 -4.96 -7.21
CA ARG A 30 -3.27 -4.15 -8.40
C ARG A 30 -2.60 -2.82 -8.03
N ALA A 31 -1.51 -2.86 -7.28
CA ALA A 31 -0.65 -1.71 -7.09
C ALA A 31 -0.28 -1.11 -8.46
N GLU A 32 -0.30 0.21 -8.58
CA GLU A 32 0.04 0.87 -9.84
C GLU A 32 1.53 1.19 -9.96
N ALA A 33 2.22 1.20 -8.83
CA ALA A 33 3.66 1.32 -8.73
C ALA A 33 4.13 0.79 -7.38
N LEU A 34 5.42 0.49 -7.29
CA LEU A 34 6.10 0.12 -6.06
C LEU A 34 6.99 1.26 -5.60
N LEU A 35 7.05 1.51 -4.30
CA LEU A 35 8.00 2.42 -3.69
C LEU A 35 8.91 1.67 -2.74
N LEU A 36 10.21 1.86 -2.93
CA LEU A 36 11.26 1.31 -2.11
C LEU A 36 11.90 2.45 -1.34
N ASP A 37 11.75 2.40 -0.02
CA ASP A 37 12.34 3.36 0.91
C ASP A 37 13.69 2.89 1.48
N HIS A 38 14.12 1.70 1.11
CA HIS A 38 15.35 1.04 1.54
C HIS A 38 16.05 0.36 0.36
N ALA A 39 17.35 0.14 0.51
CA ALA A 39 18.12 -0.64 -0.44
C ALA A 39 17.72 -2.12 -0.35
N LEU A 40 17.48 -2.74 -1.50
CA LEU A 40 17.29 -4.18 -1.62
C LEU A 40 18.63 -4.89 -1.77
N ASP A 41 18.76 -6.06 -1.13
CA ASP A 41 19.88 -6.95 -1.38
C ASP A 41 19.75 -7.65 -2.74
N ALA A 42 20.84 -8.30 -3.20
CA ALA A 42 20.86 -8.98 -4.49
C ALA A 42 19.73 -10.02 -4.67
N PRO A 43 19.39 -10.89 -3.68
CA PRO A 43 18.29 -11.83 -3.86
C PRO A 43 16.91 -11.16 -3.89
N GLN A 44 16.66 -10.09 -3.12
CA GLN A 44 15.43 -9.31 -3.20
C GLN A 44 15.28 -8.62 -4.57
N GLN A 45 16.37 -8.03 -5.08
CA GLN A 45 16.37 -7.45 -6.43
C GLN A 45 16.04 -8.52 -7.48
N HIS A 46 16.63 -9.71 -7.36
CA HIS A 46 16.34 -10.81 -8.30
C HIS A 46 14.86 -11.23 -8.27
N LEU A 47 14.27 -11.34 -7.08
CA LEU A 47 12.83 -11.64 -6.93
C LEU A 47 11.95 -10.54 -7.53
N LEU A 48 12.28 -9.27 -7.27
CA LEU A 48 11.56 -8.12 -7.83
C LEU A 48 11.61 -8.12 -9.36
N LEU A 49 12.76 -8.44 -9.95
CA LEU A 49 12.94 -8.49 -11.41
C LEU A 49 12.29 -9.70 -12.06
N ALA A 50 12.10 -10.79 -11.30
CA ALA A 50 11.38 -11.97 -11.76
C ALA A 50 9.86 -11.79 -11.71
N MET A 51 9.36 -10.67 -11.16
CA MET A 51 7.93 -10.41 -11.13
C MET A 51 7.34 -10.31 -12.55
N PRO A 52 6.17 -10.90 -12.79
CA PRO A 52 5.53 -10.89 -14.12
C PRO A 52 4.86 -9.55 -14.47
N SER A 53 5.30 -8.42 -13.90
CA SER A 53 4.63 -7.14 -14.04
C SER A 53 5.58 -6.01 -14.45
N ASP A 54 5.10 -5.13 -15.34
CA ASP A 54 5.79 -3.91 -15.74
C ASP A 54 5.54 -2.76 -14.75
N LEU A 55 5.45 -3.07 -13.44
CA LEU A 55 5.15 -2.05 -12.44
C LEU A 55 6.30 -1.03 -12.37
N PRO A 56 6.02 0.27 -12.49
CA PRO A 56 7.01 1.29 -12.22
C PRO A 56 7.53 1.15 -10.79
N ILE A 57 8.85 1.21 -10.64
CA ILE A 57 9.50 1.19 -9.34
C ILE A 57 10.08 2.57 -9.08
N TYR A 58 9.72 3.11 -7.93
CA TYR A 58 10.24 4.35 -7.39
C TYR A 58 11.16 4.03 -6.21
N VAL A 59 12.32 4.67 -6.19
CA VAL A 59 13.31 4.50 -5.12
C VAL A 59 13.58 5.85 -4.48
N THR A 60 13.60 5.92 -3.15
CA THR A 60 13.94 7.15 -2.41
C THR A 60 15.43 7.27 -2.11
N GLN A 61 16.17 6.17 -2.19
CA GLN A 61 17.62 6.11 -2.03
C GLN A 61 18.26 5.61 -3.32
N GLU A 62 19.36 6.26 -3.72
CA GLU A 62 20.17 5.79 -4.84
C GLU A 62 20.76 4.42 -4.48
N GLY A 63 20.45 3.42 -5.30
CA GLY A 63 20.97 2.06 -5.21
C GLY A 63 21.55 1.63 -6.54
N ILE A 64 22.37 0.58 -6.52
CA ILE A 64 22.85 -0.05 -7.76
C ILE A 64 21.74 -0.96 -8.26
N TRP A 65 21.03 -0.50 -9.28
CA TRP A 65 19.96 -1.24 -9.94
C TRP A 65 20.47 -1.82 -11.26
N PRO A 66 20.05 -3.04 -11.64
CA PRO A 66 20.41 -3.59 -12.95
C PRO A 66 19.76 -2.79 -14.09
N ASP A 67 20.51 -2.59 -15.18
CA ASP A 67 20.14 -1.75 -16.35
C ASP A 67 18.81 -2.10 -17.04
N SER A 68 18.24 -3.28 -16.73
CA SER A 68 17.06 -3.85 -17.37
C SER A 68 15.72 -3.28 -16.88
N GLN A 69 15.70 -2.32 -15.95
CA GLN A 69 14.46 -1.82 -15.35
C GLN A 69 14.37 -0.28 -15.41
N GLN A 70 13.18 0.24 -15.75
CA GLN A 70 12.88 1.67 -15.61
C GLN A 70 12.69 1.99 -14.13
N VAL A 71 13.80 2.14 -13.41
CA VAL A 71 13.81 2.62 -12.03
C VAL A 71 13.75 4.15 -12.07
N ASN A 72 12.66 4.70 -11.54
CA ASN A 72 12.54 6.14 -11.38
C ASN A 72 13.10 6.53 -10.02
N ILE A 73 14.21 7.26 -10.01
CA ILE A 73 14.78 7.81 -8.78
C ILE A 73 13.93 9.01 -8.36
N CYS A 74 13.26 8.89 -7.22
CA CYS A 74 12.59 10.02 -6.58
C CYS A 74 13.57 10.66 -5.59
N SER A 75 14.27 11.72 -6.02
CA SER A 75 15.27 12.44 -5.23
C SER A 75 14.70 13.16 -4.00
N THR A 76 13.38 13.16 -3.85
CA THR A 76 12.66 13.68 -2.69
C THR A 76 11.78 12.57 -2.14
N PRO A 77 11.84 12.27 -0.82
CA PRO A 77 10.84 11.41 -0.22
C PRO A 77 9.47 12.03 -0.50
N PRO A 78 8.41 11.22 -0.63
CA PRO A 78 7.07 11.68 -0.97
C PRO A 78 6.38 12.50 0.15
N SER A 79 7.14 13.22 0.97
CA SER A 79 6.65 14.13 2.01
C SER A 79 6.23 15.49 1.47
N ASP A 80 6.64 15.86 0.25
CA ASP A 80 6.30 17.13 -0.39
C ASP A 80 6.01 16.89 -1.86
N ALA A 81 4.73 16.93 -2.24
CA ALA A 81 4.05 17.15 -3.55
C ALA A 81 4.82 17.13 -4.91
N THR A 82 6.01 16.56 -5.02
CA THR A 82 6.96 16.77 -6.13
C THR A 82 6.86 15.71 -7.22
N MET A 83 5.94 14.76 -7.09
CA MET A 83 5.46 13.96 -8.21
C MET A 83 4.10 14.47 -8.72
N GLU A 84 3.93 15.78 -8.91
CA GLU A 84 2.78 16.54 -9.48
C GLU A 84 1.31 16.03 -9.27
N GLY A 85 1.07 15.05 -8.40
CA GLY A 85 -0.19 14.30 -8.36
C GLY A 85 -0.30 13.20 -7.30
N TRP A 86 0.80 12.71 -6.72
CA TRP A 86 0.78 11.74 -5.61
C TRP A 86 0.67 12.43 -4.24
N ALA A 87 -0.29 11.98 -3.44
CA ALA A 87 -0.44 12.35 -2.05
C ALA A 87 0.52 11.54 -1.15
N PRO A 88 1.12 12.18 -0.13
CA PRO A 88 2.00 11.54 0.85
C PRO A 88 1.27 10.45 1.66
N GLU A 89 2.00 9.56 2.34
CA GLU A 89 1.37 8.59 3.26
C GLU A 89 0.61 9.28 4.41
N SER A 90 1.05 10.47 4.84
CA SER A 90 0.33 11.27 5.85
C SER A 90 -1.06 11.69 5.38
N ALA A 91 -1.30 11.78 4.07
CA ALA A 91 -2.61 12.08 3.50
C ALA A 91 -3.65 10.99 3.81
N LEU A 92 -3.23 9.76 4.15
CA LEU A 92 -4.16 8.68 4.48
C LEU A 92 -4.98 8.99 5.74
N LEU A 93 -4.44 9.77 6.68
CA LEU A 93 -5.19 10.23 7.86
C LEU A 93 -6.30 11.22 7.50
N GLU A 94 -6.06 12.02 6.46
CA GLU A 94 -6.96 13.07 5.97
C GLU A 94 -7.51 12.75 4.58
N LEU A 95 -7.71 11.47 4.26
CA LEU A 95 -8.01 10.99 2.91
C LEU A 95 -9.14 11.77 2.20
N GLU A 96 -10.22 12.06 2.93
CA GLU A 96 -11.34 12.90 2.48
C GLU A 96 -10.88 14.26 1.93
N SER A 97 -10.07 15.01 2.68
CA SER A 97 -9.66 16.36 2.27
C SER A 97 -8.85 16.33 0.97
N TRP A 98 -8.03 15.29 0.80
CA TRP A 98 -7.24 15.07 -0.41
C TRP A 98 -8.10 14.66 -1.61
N LEU A 99 -9.09 13.79 -1.40
CA LEU A 99 -10.03 13.37 -2.43
C LEU A 99 -10.90 14.54 -2.90
N GLU A 100 -11.38 15.39 -1.99
CA GLU A 100 -12.17 16.58 -2.31
C GLU A 100 -11.37 17.63 -3.08
N ARG A 101 -10.05 17.72 -2.83
CA ARG A 101 -9.11 18.53 -3.61
C ARG A 101 -8.80 17.95 -4.99
N GLY A 102 -9.38 16.80 -5.33
CA GLY A 102 -9.21 16.14 -6.62
C GLY A 102 -7.97 15.26 -6.72
N CYS A 103 -7.27 15.01 -5.61
CA CYS A 103 -6.15 14.09 -5.60
C CYS A 103 -6.65 12.67 -5.88
N ARG A 104 -5.92 11.95 -6.75
CA ARG A 104 -6.30 10.62 -7.20
C ARG A 104 -5.26 9.56 -6.91
N HIS A 105 -4.05 9.96 -6.58
CA HIS A 105 -2.91 9.07 -6.49
C HIS A 105 -2.38 9.09 -5.06
N PHE A 106 -2.38 7.95 -4.38
CA PHE A 106 -2.01 7.86 -2.96
C PHE A 106 -0.87 6.88 -2.76
N ILE A 107 0.04 7.21 -1.83
CA ILE A 107 1.09 6.33 -1.37
C ILE A 107 0.58 5.66 -0.09
N ALA A 108 0.77 4.35 0.00
CA ALA A 108 0.37 3.60 1.18
C ALA A 108 1.34 2.46 1.48
N PRO A 109 1.53 2.11 2.76
CA PRO A 109 2.22 0.87 3.12
C PRO A 109 1.53 -0.31 2.42
N ALA A 110 2.32 -1.23 1.87
CA ALA A 110 1.79 -2.37 1.12
C ALA A 110 0.76 -3.17 1.93
N ALA A 111 0.92 -3.26 3.26
CA ALA A 111 -0.03 -3.92 4.15
C ALA A 111 -1.44 -3.29 4.12
N ILE A 112 -1.51 -1.95 3.98
CA ILE A 112 -2.73 -1.13 4.01
C ILE A 112 -3.39 -1.00 2.62
N ALA A 113 -2.60 -1.18 1.56
CA ALA A 113 -3.03 -0.99 0.17
C ALA A 113 -4.39 -1.64 -0.18
N PRO A 114 -4.73 -2.88 0.23
CA PRO A 114 -6.04 -3.46 -0.08
C PRO A 114 -7.22 -2.67 0.50
N VAL A 115 -7.12 -2.26 1.78
CA VAL A 115 -8.16 -1.50 2.47
C VAL A 115 -8.31 -0.11 1.85
N LEU A 116 -7.19 0.56 1.60
CA LEU A 116 -7.21 1.87 0.95
C LEU A 116 -7.83 1.77 -0.45
N ARG A 117 -7.42 0.80 -1.26
CA ARG A 117 -7.97 0.58 -2.60
C ARG A 117 -9.48 0.37 -2.55
N ALA A 118 -9.98 -0.44 -1.61
CA ALA A 118 -11.42 -0.64 -1.44
C ALA A 118 -12.15 0.67 -1.10
N ILE A 119 -11.61 1.48 -0.17
CA ILE A 119 -12.19 2.78 0.18
C ILE A 119 -12.21 3.72 -1.03
N LEU A 120 -11.11 3.78 -1.79
CA LEU A 120 -11.01 4.62 -2.99
C LEU A 120 -11.99 4.20 -4.09
N ASN A 121 -12.24 2.90 -4.23
CA ASN A 121 -13.24 2.40 -5.17
C ASN A 121 -14.66 2.77 -4.72
N ILE A 122 -14.97 2.55 -3.45
CA ILE A 122 -16.27 2.92 -2.85
C ILE A 122 -16.51 4.43 -2.96
N TRP A 123 -15.49 5.28 -2.75
CA TRP A 123 -15.63 6.74 -2.80
C TRP A 123 -16.26 7.24 -4.10
N SER A 124 -15.95 6.59 -5.23
CA SER A 124 -16.53 6.95 -6.52
C SER A 124 -18.02 6.64 -6.67
N LEU A 125 -18.55 5.72 -5.84
CA LEU A 125 -19.92 5.21 -5.87
C LEU A 125 -20.75 5.78 -4.71
N ASP A 126 -20.22 5.68 -3.49
CA ASP A 126 -20.82 6.13 -2.24
C ASP A 126 -19.76 6.80 -1.32
N PRO A 127 -19.60 8.13 -1.43
CA PRO A 127 -18.69 8.88 -0.57
C PRO A 127 -19.05 8.79 0.92
N TYR A 128 -20.32 8.61 1.30
CA TYR A 128 -20.71 8.52 2.71
C TYR A 128 -20.25 7.20 3.31
N LEU A 129 -20.42 6.10 2.58
CA LEU A 129 -19.92 4.80 3.00
C LEU A 129 -18.38 4.77 3.04
N ALA A 130 -17.71 5.37 2.05
CA ALA A 130 -16.26 5.51 2.07
C ALA A 130 -15.75 6.29 3.31
N ARG A 131 -16.41 7.40 3.67
CA ARG A 131 -16.11 8.16 4.91
C ARG A 131 -16.29 7.31 6.16
N HIS A 132 -17.34 6.48 6.21
CA HIS A 132 -17.55 5.57 7.33
C HIS A 132 -16.39 4.59 7.51
N TYR A 133 -15.91 3.99 6.41
CA TYR A 133 -14.76 3.09 6.46
C TYR A 133 -13.44 3.82 6.74
N GLN A 134 -13.25 5.03 6.20
CA GLN A 134 -12.11 5.88 6.53
C GLN A 134 -12.07 6.20 8.03
N ALA A 135 -13.20 6.58 8.63
CA ALA A 135 -13.28 6.88 10.06
C ALA A 135 -12.90 5.67 10.95
N MET A 136 -13.11 4.43 10.47
CA MET A 136 -12.61 3.22 11.13
C MET A 136 -11.12 2.97 10.88
N LEU A 137 -10.60 3.35 9.71
CA LEU A 137 -9.20 3.18 9.34
C LEU A 137 -8.27 4.20 10.02
N THR A 138 -8.66 5.46 10.10
CA THR A 138 -7.85 6.57 10.66
C THR A 138 -7.24 6.26 12.03
N PRO A 139 -7.98 5.76 13.05
CA PRO A 139 -7.38 5.43 14.34
C PRO A 139 -6.40 4.25 14.29
N LEU A 140 -6.60 3.30 13.36
CA LEU A 140 -5.67 2.21 13.13
C LEU A 140 -4.36 2.75 12.54
N LEU A 141 -4.44 3.62 11.52
CA LEU A 141 -3.27 4.25 10.93
C LEU A 141 -2.50 5.12 11.93
N ALA A 142 -3.20 5.90 12.76
CA ALA A 142 -2.58 6.77 13.75
C ALA A 142 -1.81 6.01 14.85
N SER A 143 -2.15 4.75 15.09
CA SER A 143 -1.53 3.89 16.11
C SER A 143 -0.69 2.75 15.54
N ALA A 144 -0.58 2.66 14.20
CA ALA A 144 0.10 1.55 13.53
C ALA A 144 1.60 1.56 13.83
N THR A 145 2.12 0.41 14.24
CA THR A 145 3.56 0.17 14.27
C THR A 145 4.00 -0.60 13.04
N GLU A 146 5.27 -0.49 12.67
CA GLU A 146 5.83 -1.27 11.55
C GLU A 146 5.71 -2.78 11.79
N ALA A 147 5.79 -3.22 13.06
CA ALA A 147 5.58 -4.61 13.44
C ALA A 147 4.14 -5.07 13.20
N ASP A 148 3.15 -4.24 13.53
CA ASP A 148 1.74 -4.53 13.26
C ASP A 148 1.46 -4.62 11.76
N LEU A 149 2.02 -3.69 10.97
CA LEU A 149 1.86 -3.69 9.52
C LEU A 149 2.46 -4.96 8.89
N ARG A 150 3.63 -5.38 9.34
CA ARG A 150 4.25 -6.64 8.90
C ARG A 150 3.43 -7.87 9.32
N ALA A 151 2.87 -7.88 10.52
CA ALA A 151 2.05 -8.98 11.00
C ALA A 151 0.76 -9.20 10.18
N ILE A 152 0.27 -8.18 9.46
CA ILE A 152 -0.86 -8.32 8.54
C ILE A 152 -0.58 -9.38 7.46
N PHE A 153 0.62 -9.39 6.87
CA PHE A 153 0.97 -10.33 5.79
C PHE A 153 0.81 -11.78 6.27
N THR A 154 1.38 -12.10 7.43
CA THR A 154 1.24 -13.41 8.06
C THR A 154 -0.23 -13.71 8.42
N ALA A 155 -0.97 -12.72 8.90
CA ALA A 155 -2.36 -12.85 9.28
C ALA A 155 -3.31 -13.11 8.09
N ARG A 156 -2.94 -12.72 6.87
CA ARG A 156 -3.71 -13.06 5.65
C ARG A 156 -3.56 -14.54 5.28
N HIS A 157 -2.37 -15.11 5.45
CA HIS A 157 -2.10 -16.51 5.12
C HIS A 157 -2.50 -17.49 6.25
N HIS A 158 -2.45 -17.07 7.51
CA HIS A 158 -2.69 -17.94 8.66
C HIS A 158 -3.86 -17.45 9.51
N ALA A 159 -5.09 -17.83 9.13
CA ALA A 159 -6.34 -17.43 9.78
C ALA A 159 -6.34 -17.64 11.32
N ASP A 160 -5.71 -18.71 11.79
CA ASP A 160 -5.76 -19.15 13.20
C ASP A 160 -4.54 -18.72 14.03
N ALA A 161 -3.59 -17.98 13.45
CA ALA A 161 -2.43 -17.51 14.19
C ALA A 161 -2.83 -16.48 15.26
N PRO A 162 -2.24 -16.51 16.47
CA PRO A 162 -2.45 -15.49 17.48
C PRO A 162 -1.97 -14.13 16.98
N ARG A 163 -2.76 -13.08 17.21
CA ARG A 163 -2.55 -11.74 16.63
C ARG A 163 -2.62 -10.67 17.71
N SER A 164 -2.02 -9.52 17.43
CA SER A 164 -2.24 -8.33 18.24
C SER A 164 -3.69 -7.84 18.07
N PRO A 165 -4.27 -7.17 19.09
CA PRO A 165 -5.60 -6.57 18.97
C PRO A 165 -5.72 -5.58 17.81
N TRP A 166 -4.62 -4.92 17.46
CA TRP A 166 -4.54 -4.01 16.32
C TRP A 166 -4.72 -4.77 15.01
N VAL A 167 -3.93 -5.85 14.79
CA VAL A 167 -4.01 -6.67 13.57
C VAL A 167 -5.39 -7.31 13.43
N GLU A 168 -6.00 -7.78 14.51
CA GLU A 168 -7.37 -8.29 14.46
C GLU A 168 -8.39 -7.24 14.00
N SER A 169 -8.26 -6.01 14.53
CA SER A 169 -9.15 -4.90 14.19
C SER A 169 -9.01 -4.52 12.72
N TYR A 170 -7.78 -4.45 12.22
CA TYR A 170 -7.49 -4.22 10.81
C TYR A 170 -8.07 -5.35 9.93
N MET A 171 -7.82 -6.61 10.25
CA MET A 171 -8.34 -7.76 9.49
C MET A 171 -9.88 -7.84 9.52
N LYS A 172 -10.53 -7.36 10.57
CA LYS A 172 -12.00 -7.21 10.61
C LYS A 172 -12.47 -6.12 9.64
N LEU A 173 -11.78 -4.98 9.59
CA LEU A 173 -12.09 -3.90 8.64
C LEU A 173 -11.92 -4.37 7.19
N GLU A 174 -10.79 -5.00 6.87
CA GLU A 174 -10.51 -5.52 5.54
C GLU A 174 -11.59 -6.51 5.06
N ARG A 175 -12.01 -7.45 5.92
CA ARG A 175 -13.10 -8.38 5.59
C ARG A 175 -14.45 -7.70 5.36
N LYS A 176 -14.75 -6.63 6.10
CA LYS A 176 -15.98 -5.83 5.88
C LYS A 176 -15.94 -5.16 4.50
N LEU A 177 -14.82 -4.57 4.14
CA LEU A 177 -14.63 -3.91 2.85
C LEU A 177 -14.64 -4.89 1.68
N TYR A 178 -14.01 -6.05 1.83
CA TYR A 178 -14.02 -7.09 0.80
C TYR A 178 -15.44 -7.58 0.49
N ARG A 179 -16.30 -7.74 1.50
CA ARG A 179 -17.72 -8.08 1.32
C ARG A 179 -18.49 -6.95 0.62
N ALA A 180 -18.30 -5.72 1.05
CA ALA A 180 -18.95 -4.55 0.44
C ALA A 180 -18.54 -4.33 -1.03
N TYR A 181 -17.35 -4.81 -1.43
CA TYR A 181 -16.83 -4.71 -2.79
C TYR A 181 -17.30 -5.83 -3.74
N LEU A 182 -17.73 -6.99 -3.20
CA LEU A 182 -18.19 -8.13 -4.01
C LEU A 182 -19.69 -8.08 -4.35
N ASP A 183 -20.47 -7.29 -3.63
CA ASP A 183 -21.92 -7.14 -3.87
C ASP A 183 -22.26 -6.10 -4.97
N HIS A 184 -21.27 -5.60 -5.72
CA HIS A 184 -21.43 -4.60 -6.78
C HIS A 184 -20.78 -4.97 -8.10
#